data_AF-A0A397BGH5-F1
#
_entry.id   AF-A0A397BGH5-F1
#
_cell.length_a   1.000
_cell.length_b   1.000
_cell.length_c   1.000
_cell.angle_alpha   90.00
_cell.angle_beta   90.00
_cell.angle_gamma   90.00
#
_symmetry.space_group_name_H-M   'P 1'
#
loop_
_entity.id
_entity.type
_entity.pdbx_description
1 polymer ?
#
loop_
_entity_poly.entity_id
_entity_poly.type
_entity_poly.pdbx_seq_one_letter_code
_entity_poly.pdbx_strand_id
1 'polypeptide(L)'
;SAILTKSLSRAVARTTQVRHMSAHGSEAEALQQMQLWTRISQGAIAFTGVFTVISFAAHFSHEHADHHDAPVYSHNKIRNKPYPWQYSDCNIFDYHCKEVAAAAAKGLAH
;
A
#
# COMPACT_ATOMS: atom_id res chain seq x y z
N SER A 1 -20.81 -39.98 74.32
CA SER A 1 -19.47 -40.08 73.71
C SER A 1 -19.41 -39.20 72.49
N ALA A 2 -18.58 -38.16 72.51
CA ALA A 2 -18.42 -37.19 71.42
C ALA A 2 -17.30 -37.64 70.48
N ILE A 3 -17.56 -37.70 69.17
CA ILE A 3 -16.53 -37.94 68.16
C ILE A 3 -16.26 -36.62 67.43
N LEU A 4 -15.09 -36.06 67.72
CA LEU A 4 -14.51 -34.86 67.16
C LEU A 4 -13.81 -35.21 65.83
N THR A 5 -14.37 -34.84 64.69
CA THR A 5 -13.67 -34.95 63.40
C THR A 5 -13.10 -33.60 62.99
N LYS A 6 -11.77 -33.53 62.95
CA LYS A 6 -10.96 -32.37 62.57
C LYS A 6 -11.30 -31.91 61.16
N SER A 7 -11.62 -30.63 60.97
CA SER A 7 -11.71 -30.02 59.65
C SER A 7 -10.32 -29.86 59.04
N LEU A 8 -10.12 -30.40 57.85
CA LEU A 8 -8.95 -30.14 57.01
C LEU A 8 -9.25 -28.92 56.14
N SER A 9 -8.83 -27.74 56.59
CA SER A 9 -8.80 -26.56 55.75
C SER A 9 -7.71 -26.74 54.68
N ARG A 10 -8.11 -26.95 53.41
CA ARG A 10 -7.18 -26.88 52.27
C ARG A 10 -6.68 -25.43 52.15
N ALA A 11 -5.41 -25.22 52.45
CA ALA A 11 -4.73 -23.99 52.06
C ALA A 11 -4.66 -23.95 50.53
N VAL A 12 -5.42 -23.05 49.90
CA VAL A 12 -5.26 -22.71 48.49
C VAL A 12 -3.96 -21.92 48.38
N ALA A 13 -2.90 -22.55 47.92
CA ALA A 13 -1.71 -21.83 47.48
C ALA A 13 -2.12 -20.93 46.31
N ARG A 14 -2.19 -19.61 46.56
CA ARG A 14 -2.30 -18.62 45.49
C ARG A 14 -1.01 -18.70 44.69
N THR A 15 -1.02 -19.42 43.58
CA THR A 15 -0.03 -19.23 42.53
C THR A 15 -0.19 -17.78 42.06
N THR A 16 0.83 -16.96 42.29
CA THR A 16 0.93 -15.62 41.72
C THR A 16 1.01 -15.79 40.20
N GLN A 17 -0.14 -15.74 39.53
CA GLN A 17 -0.21 -15.69 38.08
C GLN A 17 0.36 -14.34 37.63
N VAL A 18 1.64 -14.33 37.28
CA VAL A 18 2.31 -13.16 36.69
C VAL A 18 1.69 -12.95 35.31
N ARG A 19 0.96 -11.84 35.14
CA ARG A 19 0.46 -11.43 33.83
C ARG A 19 1.62 -10.82 33.06
N HIS A 20 2.13 -11.52 32.05
CA HIS A 20 3.03 -10.92 31.09
C HIS A 20 2.23 -9.87 30.29
N MET A 21 2.59 -8.59 30.44
CA MET A 21 1.92 -7.45 29.81
C MET A 21 2.47 -7.11 28.42
N SER A 22 3.47 -7.87 27.93
CA SER A 22 3.97 -7.82 26.56
C SER A 22 3.22 -8.85 25.71
N ALA A 23 2.94 -8.52 24.44
CA ALA A 23 2.21 -9.38 23.50
C ALA A 23 2.84 -10.77 23.25
N HIS A 24 4.02 -11.02 23.83
CA HIS A 24 4.75 -12.28 23.84
C HIS A 24 5.23 -12.50 25.28
N GLY A 25 4.72 -13.53 25.95
CA GLY A 25 5.08 -13.89 27.33
C GLY A 25 6.25 -14.86 27.40
N SER A 26 6.55 -15.56 26.30
CA SER A 26 7.66 -16.51 26.14
C SER A 26 8.32 -16.42 24.77
N GLU A 27 9.56 -16.92 24.66
CA GLU A 27 10.28 -17.03 23.38
C GLU A 27 9.52 -17.90 22.36
N ALA A 28 8.90 -18.98 22.83
CA ALA A 28 8.09 -19.86 21.98
C ALA A 28 6.90 -19.12 21.35
N GLU A 29 6.19 -18.28 22.12
CA GLU A 29 5.09 -17.45 21.61
C GLU A 29 5.58 -16.40 20.60
N ALA A 30 6.75 -15.82 20.82
CA ALA A 30 7.36 -14.86 19.89
C ALA A 30 7.68 -15.52 18.53
N LEU A 31 8.27 -16.73 18.54
CA LEU A 31 8.53 -17.49 17.32
C LEU A 31 7.25 -17.86 16.57
N GLN A 32 6.19 -18.24 17.30
CA GLN A 32 4.89 -18.54 16.70
C GLN A 32 4.25 -17.31 16.05
N GLN A 33 4.30 -16.15 16.70
CA GLN A 33 3.81 -14.89 16.14
C GLN A 33 4.59 -14.49 14.88
N MET A 34 5.92 -14.61 14.90
CA MET A 34 6.75 -14.34 13.72
C MET A 34 6.37 -15.25 12.54
N GLN A 35 6.23 -16.56 12.78
CA GLN A 35 5.85 -17.51 11.73
C GLN A 35 4.45 -17.24 11.18
N LEU A 36 3.49 -16.89 12.04
CA LEU A 36 2.14 -16.52 11.64
C LEU A 36 2.17 -15.33 10.67
N TRP A 37 2.80 -14.24 11.06
CA TRP A 37 2.85 -13.04 10.22
C TRP A 37 3.65 -13.24 8.94
N THR A 38 4.71 -14.05 8.97
CA THR A 38 5.45 -14.42 7.76
C THR A 38 4.53 -15.13 6.75
N ARG A 39 3.72 -16.10 7.21
CA ARG A 39 2.78 -16.82 6.34
C ARG A 39 1.67 -15.92 5.82
N ILE A 40 1.15 -15.03 6.65
CA ILE A 40 0.16 -14.03 6.23
C ILE A 40 0.74 -13.13 5.14
N SER A 41 1.96 -12.61 5.33
CA SER A 41 2.64 -11.78 4.34
C SER A 41 2.90 -12.54 3.03
N GLN A 42 3.29 -13.81 3.09
CA GLN A 42 3.43 -14.66 1.89
C GLN A 42 2.10 -14.77 1.12
N GLY A 43 0.99 -14.97 1.84
CA GLY A 43 -0.35 -14.95 1.24
C GLY A 43 -0.73 -13.60 0.63
N ALA A 44 -0.42 -12.51 1.32
CA ALA A 44 -0.67 -11.15 0.83
C ALA A 44 0.14 -10.85 -0.45
N ILE A 45 1.43 -11.23 -0.48
CA ILE A 45 2.28 -11.09 -1.66
C ILE A 45 1.68 -11.85 -2.83
N ALA A 46 1.30 -13.11 -2.64
CA ALA A 46 0.68 -13.91 -3.70
C ALA A 46 -0.61 -13.26 -4.24
N PHE A 47 -1.49 -12.79 -3.35
CA PHE A 47 -2.72 -12.10 -3.73
C PHE A 47 -2.44 -10.83 -4.54
N THR A 48 -1.55 -9.96 -4.05
CA THR A 48 -1.19 -8.73 -4.76
C THR A 48 -0.53 -9.02 -6.09
N GLY A 49 0.32 -10.05 -6.19
CA GLY A 49 0.97 -10.45 -7.44
C GLY A 49 -0.03 -10.86 -8.51
N VAL A 50 -1.05 -11.67 -8.16
CA VAL A 50 -2.13 -12.04 -9.08
C VAL A 50 -2.90 -10.80 -9.54
N PHE A 51 -3.27 -9.92 -8.61
CA PHE A 51 -3.98 -8.69 -8.95
C PHE A 51 -3.16 -7.76 -9.85
N THR A 52 -1.85 -7.66 -9.62
CA THR A 52 -0.94 -6.90 -10.47
C THR A 52 -0.89 -7.46 -11.89
N VAL A 53 -0.78 -8.78 -12.06
CA VAL A 53 -0.77 -9.40 -13.41
C VAL A 53 -2.08 -9.15 -14.14
N ILE A 54 -3.22 -9.32 -13.47
CA ILE A 54 -4.54 -9.04 -14.06
C ILE A 54 -4.65 -7.56 -14.46
N SER A 55 -4.27 -6.65 -13.56
CA SER A 55 -4.32 -5.21 -13.81
C SER A 55 -3.40 -4.81 -14.96
N PHE A 56 -2.20 -5.38 -15.02
CA PHE A 56 -1.25 -5.15 -16.10
C PHE A 56 -1.82 -5.66 -17.43
N ALA A 57 -2.30 -6.91 -17.47
CA ALA A 57 -2.90 -7.48 -18.68
C ALA A 57 -4.07 -6.62 -19.18
N ALA A 58 -4.97 -6.21 -18.28
CA ALA A 58 -6.10 -5.33 -18.62
C ALA A 58 -5.64 -3.94 -19.10
N HIS A 59 -4.58 -3.38 -18.52
CA HIS A 59 -4.08 -2.05 -18.87
C HIS A 59 -3.39 -2.03 -20.23
N PHE A 60 -2.63 -3.07 -20.57
CA PHE A 60 -1.92 -3.16 -21.85
C PHE A 60 -2.76 -3.79 -22.97
N SER A 61 -3.91 -4.40 -22.67
CA SER A 61 -4.80 -5.00 -23.68
C SER A 61 -5.80 -4.03 -24.30
N HIS A 62 -5.90 -2.80 -23.80
CA HIS A 62 -6.72 -1.76 -24.42
C HIS A 62 -5.84 -0.71 -25.08
N GLU A 63 -6.34 -0.13 -26.17
CA GLU A 63 -5.69 1.02 -26.80
C GLU A 63 -5.73 2.18 -25.79
N HIS A 64 -4.56 2.72 -25.43
CA HIS A 64 -4.49 3.95 -24.67
C HIS A 64 -5.03 5.07 -25.57
N ALA A 65 -6.34 5.33 -25.47
CA ALA A 65 -6.98 6.34 -26.27
C ALA A 65 -6.26 7.67 -26.05
N ASP A 66 -5.57 8.14 -27.08
CA ASP A 66 -4.99 9.47 -27.13
C ASP A 66 -6.14 10.47 -27.18
N HIS A 67 -6.61 10.91 -26.02
CA HIS A 67 -7.69 11.90 -25.90
C HIS A 67 -7.26 13.33 -26.32
N HIS A 68 -6.22 13.44 -27.15
CA HIS A 68 -5.70 14.71 -27.64
C HIS A 68 -6.66 15.42 -28.60
N ASP A 69 -7.58 14.67 -29.23
CA ASP A 69 -8.60 15.21 -30.16
C ASP A 69 -9.91 15.63 -29.46
N ALA A 70 -9.96 15.65 -28.12
CA ALA A 70 -11.14 16.08 -27.39
C ALA A 70 -11.43 17.58 -27.64
N PRO A 71 -12.71 18.00 -27.69
CA PRO A 71 -13.06 19.41 -27.83
C PRO A 71 -12.37 20.26 -26.74
N VAL A 72 -11.64 21.29 -27.17
CA VAL A 72 -11.01 22.23 -26.24
C VAL A 72 -12.05 23.21 -25.75
N TYR A 73 -12.52 23.02 -24.52
CA TYR A 73 -13.41 23.98 -23.85
C TYR A 73 -12.63 25.16 -23.27
N SER A 74 -13.30 26.30 -23.08
CA SER A 74 -12.69 27.52 -22.53
C SER A 74 -12.13 27.36 -21.11
N HIS A 75 -12.58 26.36 -20.37
CA HIS A 75 -12.08 26.05 -19.03
C HIS A 75 -10.93 25.03 -19.04
N ASN A 76 -10.60 24.46 -20.21
CA ASN A 76 -9.47 23.55 -20.37
C ASN A 76 -8.21 24.38 -20.62
N LYS A 77 -7.05 23.86 -20.20
CA LYS A 77 -5.74 24.49 -20.43
C LYS A 77 -5.71 25.99 -20.03
N ILE A 78 -6.39 26.37 -18.94
CA ILE A 78 -6.31 27.73 -18.39
C ILE A 78 -4.86 28.00 -17.95
N ARG A 79 -4.24 29.04 -18.51
CA ARG A 79 -2.85 29.42 -18.20
C ARG A 79 -2.73 30.92 -17.97
N ASN A 80 -2.72 31.30 -16.69
CA ASN A 80 -2.48 32.69 -16.27
C ASN A 80 -0.97 32.99 -16.15
N LYS A 81 -0.12 31.96 -16.04
CA LYS A 81 1.33 32.08 -15.92
C LYS A 81 2.04 30.90 -16.63
N PRO A 82 3.17 31.12 -17.30
CA PRO A 82 4.00 30.04 -17.84
C PRO A 82 4.53 29.14 -16.72
N TYR A 83 4.71 27.86 -17.03
CA TYR A 83 5.36 26.93 -16.11
C TYR A 83 6.86 27.21 -16.05
N PRO A 84 7.54 26.90 -14.93
CA PRO A 84 8.96 27.23 -14.73
C PRO A 84 9.94 26.25 -15.39
N TRP A 85 9.54 25.55 -16.45
CA TRP A 85 10.39 24.59 -17.18
C TRP A 85 10.41 24.89 -18.68
N GLN A 86 11.34 24.26 -19.42
CA GLN A 86 11.68 24.56 -20.82
C GLN A 86 10.46 24.66 -21.76
N TYR A 87 9.59 23.65 -21.77
CA TYR A 87 8.32 23.70 -22.50
C TYR A 87 7.24 24.30 -21.61
N SER A 88 7.32 25.63 -21.44
CA SER A 88 6.55 26.35 -20.44
C SER A 88 5.05 26.24 -20.61
N ASP A 89 4.54 25.80 -21.76
CA ASP A 89 3.11 25.59 -22.00
C ASP A 89 2.64 24.13 -21.77
N CYS A 90 3.55 23.16 -21.66
CA CYS A 90 3.22 21.76 -21.40
C CYS A 90 3.18 21.45 -19.90
N ASN A 91 2.18 20.72 -19.41
CA ASN A 91 2.11 20.32 -17.99
C ASN A 91 3.23 19.33 -17.63
N ILE A 92 3.50 19.13 -16.33
CA ILE A 92 4.62 18.32 -15.83
C ILE A 92 4.59 16.87 -16.32
N PHE A 93 3.41 16.27 -16.49
CA PHE A 93 3.24 14.90 -16.99
C PHE A 93 2.59 14.84 -18.39
N ASP A 94 2.59 15.94 -19.12
CA ASP A 94 2.08 15.99 -20.50
C ASP A 94 3.22 15.65 -21.47
N TYR A 95 3.51 14.35 -21.62
CA TYR A 95 4.63 13.87 -22.46
C TYR A 95 4.39 14.17 -23.94
N HIS A 96 3.17 13.95 -24.43
CA HIS A 96 2.81 14.24 -25.82
C HIS A 96 3.02 15.72 -26.17
N CYS A 97 2.56 16.66 -25.34
CA CYS A 97 2.80 18.10 -25.55
C CYS A 97 4.31 18.40 -25.64
N LYS A 98 5.12 17.80 -24.77
CA LYS A 98 6.57 18.01 -24.76
C LYS A 98 7.24 17.43 -26.00
N GLU A 99 6.79 16.27 -26.49
CA GLU A 99 7.28 15.66 -27.72
C GLU A 99 6.98 16.54 -28.94
N VAL A 100 5.74 17.03 -29.05
CA VAL A 100 5.32 17.96 -30.11
C VAL A 100 6.12 19.26 -30.03
N ALA A 101 6.26 19.85 -28.83
CA ALA A 101 7.03 21.08 -28.63
C ALA A 101 8.51 20.89 -28.98
N ALA A 102 9.09 19.73 -28.63
CA ALA A 102 10.47 19.39 -28.99
C ALA A 102 10.64 19.20 -30.50
N ALA A 103 9.70 18.53 -31.16
CA ALA A 103 9.70 18.36 -32.61
C ALA A 103 9.57 19.71 -33.33
N ALA A 104 8.66 20.57 -32.88
CA ALA A 104 8.49 21.93 -33.42
C ALA A 104 9.76 22.78 -33.24
N ALA A 105 10.40 22.72 -32.07
CA ALA A 105 11.66 23.42 -31.83
C ALA A 105 12.80 22.94 -32.75
N LYS A 106 12.86 21.64 -33.07
CA LYS A 106 13.81 21.08 -34.03
C LYS A 106 13.50 21.49 -35.47
N GLY A 107 12.21 21.49 -35.85
CA GLY A 107 11.76 21.90 -37.19
C GLY A 107 11.98 23.38 -37.48
N LEU A 108 11.94 24.24 -36.46
CA LEU A 108 12.24 25.67 -36.55
C LEU A 108 13.75 25.99 -36.57
N ALA A 109 14.62 25.01 -36.29
CA ALA A 109 16.07 25.17 -36.29
C ALA A 109 16.72 24.86 -37.66
N HIS A 110 15.91 24.56 -38.67
CA HIS A 110 16.28 24.39 -40.08
C HIS A 110 15.68 25.52 -40.92
#